data_AF-A0A7S0IM70-F1
#
_entry.id   AF-A0A7S0IM70-F1
#
_cell.length_a   1.000
_cell.length_b   1.000
_cell.length_c   1.000
_cell.angle_alpha   90.00
_cell.angle_beta   90.00
_cell.angle_gamma   90.00
#
_symmetry.space_group_name_H-M   'P 1'
#
loop_
_entity.id
_entity.type
_entity.pdbx_description
1 polymer ?
#
loop_
_entity_poly.entity_id
_entity_poly.type
_entity_poly.pdbx_seq_one_letter_code
_entity_poly.pdbx_strand_id
1 'polypeptide(L)'
;VARLPGEGGGVDNRVARLLGKIGGAAHALVDDGEGKSAYDDSAALWDPRARVSLDLTVSGGANGSAVRLTLWLDAMLPRAASLALTSPDRPSKVAAAEFLHAATLLMVGHNARAAAPRGGDYAREPTKFHHIYRRLFPVVIELAVDPEPVTRTLFSSLAYQLARWFTRNQAREAAETVALLDAITEGLAGGPTSDANNAAAERASGPTAQRRELCAKLAAECLKWS
;
A
#
# COMPACT_ATOMS: atom_id res chain seq x y z
N VAL A 1 4.71 -27.94 26.41
CA VAL A 1 4.86 -26.46 26.31
C VAL A 1 3.47 -25.88 26.11
N ALA A 2 2.82 -25.53 27.22
CA ALA A 2 1.44 -25.06 27.26
C ALA A 2 1.39 -23.55 26.98
N ARG A 3 0.61 -23.12 25.98
CA ARG A 3 0.22 -21.71 25.85
C ARG A 3 -0.84 -21.41 26.90
N LEU A 4 -0.64 -20.33 27.65
CA LEU A 4 -1.62 -19.81 28.59
C LEU A 4 -2.91 -19.39 27.84
N PRO A 5 -4.11 -19.73 28.35
CA PRO A 5 -5.38 -19.37 27.73
C PRO A 5 -5.74 -17.94 28.09
N GLY A 6 -5.35 -16.99 27.25
CA GLY A 6 -5.76 -15.59 27.35
C GLY A 6 -6.90 -15.27 26.37
N GLU A 7 -8.10 -15.10 26.93
CA GLU A 7 -9.23 -14.24 26.49
C GLU A 7 -9.91 -14.44 25.11
N GLY A 8 -9.28 -15.00 24.07
CA GLY A 8 -9.92 -15.18 22.75
C GLY A 8 -10.94 -16.32 22.68
N GLY A 9 -10.59 -17.49 23.24
CA GLY A 9 -11.41 -18.70 23.10
C GLY A 9 -12.78 -18.65 23.79
N GLY A 10 -13.01 -17.69 24.69
CA GLY A 10 -14.31 -17.51 25.35
C GLY A 10 -15.36 -16.91 24.42
N VAL A 11 -14.96 -15.96 23.57
CA VAL A 11 -15.85 -15.32 22.60
C VAL A 11 -16.12 -16.27 21.44
N ASP A 12 -15.07 -16.90 20.90
CA ASP A 12 -15.20 -17.86 19.79
C ASP A 12 -16.15 -19.02 20.13
N ASN A 13 -16.05 -19.57 21.34
CA ASN A 13 -16.94 -20.63 21.80
C ASN A 13 -18.40 -20.16 21.98
N ARG A 14 -18.62 -18.89 22.35
CA ARG A 14 -19.97 -18.32 22.46
C ARG A 14 -20.57 -18.06 21.08
N VAL A 15 -19.76 -17.55 20.14
CA VAL A 15 -20.16 -17.36 18.74
C VAL A 15 -20.49 -18.71 18.11
N ALA A 16 -19.64 -19.72 18.27
CA ALA A 16 -19.88 -21.07 17.77
C ALA A 16 -21.16 -21.70 18.37
N ARG A 17 -21.39 -21.52 19.67
CA ARG A 17 -22.61 -22.03 20.34
C ARG A 17 -23.86 -21.26 19.89
N LEU A 18 -23.76 -19.96 19.62
CA LEU A 18 -24.86 -19.16 19.09
C LEU A 18 -25.21 -19.58 17.65
N LEU A 19 -24.21 -19.68 16.77
CA LEU A 19 -24.39 -20.15 15.39
C LEU A 19 -24.96 -21.58 15.37
N GLY A 20 -24.47 -22.45 16.25
CA GLY A 20 -25.01 -23.81 16.40
C GLY A 20 -26.46 -23.85 16.88
N LYS A 21 -26.92 -22.88 17.69
CA LYS A 21 -28.32 -22.74 18.09
C LYS A 21 -29.22 -22.19 16.97
N ILE A 22 -28.68 -21.36 16.09
CA ILE A 22 -29.38 -20.81 14.92
C ILE A 22 -29.60 -21.91 13.85
N GLY A 23 -28.77 -22.96 13.85
CA GLY A 23 -28.94 -24.13 12.98
C GLY A 23 -28.57 -23.82 11.52
N GLY A 24 -29.18 -24.51 10.55
CA GLY A 24 -28.83 -24.39 9.13
C GLY A 24 -28.98 -22.97 8.54
N ALA A 25 -29.83 -22.13 9.14
CA ALA A 25 -29.98 -20.72 8.76
C ALA A 25 -28.73 -19.87 9.05
N ALA A 26 -27.82 -20.33 9.92
CA ALA A 26 -26.56 -19.64 10.21
C ALA A 26 -25.61 -19.62 9.01
N HIS A 27 -25.77 -20.54 8.04
CA HIS A 27 -24.96 -20.53 6.82
C HIS A 27 -25.11 -19.21 6.04
N ALA A 28 -26.31 -18.64 6.00
CA ALA A 28 -26.55 -17.35 5.34
C ALA A 28 -25.94 -16.14 6.08
N LEU A 29 -25.47 -16.33 7.33
CA LEU A 29 -24.78 -15.30 8.12
C LEU A 29 -23.26 -15.41 8.02
N VAL A 30 -22.73 -16.59 7.67
CA VAL A 30 -21.29 -16.87 7.52
C VAL A 30 -20.85 -16.75 6.06
N ASP A 31 -21.76 -17.00 5.14
CA ASP A 31 -21.55 -16.76 3.72
C ASP A 31 -21.63 -15.25 3.47
N ASP A 32 -20.48 -14.58 3.57
CA ASP A 32 -20.27 -13.23 3.07
C ASP A 32 -20.53 -13.24 1.55
N GLY A 33 -21.79 -13.10 1.16
CA GLY A 33 -22.23 -13.22 -0.22
C GLY A 33 -21.39 -12.36 -1.16
N GLU A 34 -20.76 -13.00 -2.15
CA GLU A 34 -19.98 -12.39 -3.26
C GLU A 34 -19.10 -11.17 -2.87
N GLY A 35 -18.70 -11.06 -1.60
CA GLY A 35 -17.88 -9.99 -1.11
C GLY A 35 -16.43 -10.39 -1.34
N LYS A 36 -15.73 -9.70 -2.26
CA LYS A 36 -14.27 -9.79 -2.37
C LYS A 36 -13.66 -9.70 -0.98
N SER A 37 -13.20 -10.82 -0.44
CA SER A 37 -12.58 -10.82 0.87
C SER A 37 -11.33 -9.94 0.81
N ALA A 38 -10.97 -9.26 1.89
CA ALA A 38 -9.71 -8.54 1.98
C ALA A 38 -8.48 -9.44 1.70
N TYR A 39 -8.65 -10.76 1.86
CA TYR A 39 -7.67 -11.77 1.48
C TYR A 39 -7.53 -11.93 -0.05
N ASP A 40 -8.64 -11.90 -0.79
CA ASP A 40 -8.68 -12.00 -2.25
C ASP A 40 -7.97 -10.81 -2.92
N ASP A 41 -8.19 -9.60 -2.41
CA ASP A 41 -7.51 -8.39 -2.91
C ASP A 41 -6.00 -8.37 -2.58
N SER A 42 -5.58 -9.09 -1.53
CA SER A 42 -4.16 -9.28 -1.18
C SER A 42 -3.45 -10.36 -2.01
N ALA A 43 -4.21 -11.24 -2.66
CA ALA A 43 -3.70 -12.30 -3.54
C ALA A 43 -3.67 -11.87 -5.02
N ALA A 44 -4.45 -10.86 -5.38
CA ALA A 44 -4.46 -10.29 -6.72
C ALA A 44 -3.19 -9.47 -7.03
N LEU A 45 -2.61 -9.70 -8.21
CA LEU A 45 -1.50 -8.89 -8.71
C LEU A 45 -1.95 -7.45 -8.99
N TRP A 46 -1.10 -6.47 -8.68
CA TRP A 46 -1.38 -5.06 -8.96
C TRP A 46 -1.21 -4.68 -10.44
N ASP A 47 -0.37 -5.42 -11.19
CA ASP A 47 -0.27 -5.37 -12.65
C ASP A 47 -0.21 -6.83 -13.17
N PRO A 48 -0.97 -7.21 -14.20
CA PRO A 48 -0.88 -8.55 -14.80
C PRO A 48 0.48 -8.84 -15.46
N ARG A 49 1.28 -7.82 -15.79
CA ARG A 49 2.62 -7.96 -16.35
C ARG A 49 3.67 -7.85 -15.25
N ALA A 50 4.76 -8.58 -15.40
CA ALA A 50 5.93 -8.43 -14.54
C ALA A 50 6.65 -7.11 -14.87
N ARG A 51 6.73 -6.19 -13.90
CA ARG A 51 7.27 -4.83 -14.08
C ARG A 51 8.48 -4.56 -13.20
N VAL A 52 8.43 -5.02 -11.95
CA VAL A 52 9.40 -4.68 -10.91
C VAL A 52 10.40 -5.81 -10.77
N SER A 53 11.63 -5.57 -11.23
CA SER A 53 12.69 -6.57 -11.20
C SER A 53 13.92 -6.06 -10.43
N LEU A 54 14.60 -6.99 -9.76
CA LEU A 54 15.89 -6.78 -9.11
C LEU A 54 16.92 -7.70 -9.76
N ASP A 55 17.95 -7.11 -10.36
CA ASP A 55 19.07 -7.86 -10.92
C ASP A 55 20.15 -8.04 -9.85
N LEU A 56 20.41 -9.29 -9.49
CA LEU A 56 21.41 -9.70 -8.52
C LEU A 56 22.55 -10.45 -9.21
N THR A 57 23.77 -10.23 -8.74
CA THR A 57 24.94 -11.03 -9.11
C THR A 57 25.38 -11.83 -7.91
N VAL A 58 25.20 -13.14 -7.97
CA VAL A 58 25.53 -14.05 -6.88
C VAL A 58 26.82 -14.79 -7.23
N SER A 59 27.79 -14.77 -6.32
CA SER A 59 28.99 -15.60 -6.43
C SER A 59 28.64 -17.06 -6.10
N GLY A 60 29.27 -18.01 -6.80
CA GLY A 60 29.03 -19.45 -6.56
C GLY A 60 28.33 -20.19 -7.69
N GLY A 61 28.37 -19.68 -8.92
CA GLY A 61 28.01 -20.46 -10.10
C GLY A 61 28.94 -21.65 -10.33
N ALA A 62 28.52 -22.57 -11.20
CA ALA A 62 29.36 -23.68 -11.63
C ALA A 62 30.72 -23.15 -12.11
N ASN A 63 31.80 -23.65 -11.52
CA ASN A 63 33.19 -23.23 -11.74
C ASN A 63 33.60 -21.87 -11.15
N GLY A 64 32.89 -21.36 -10.14
CA GLY A 64 33.25 -20.13 -9.44
C GLY A 64 32.88 -18.84 -10.19
N SER A 65 32.10 -18.94 -11.27
CA SER A 65 31.61 -17.78 -12.02
C SER A 65 30.49 -17.05 -11.26
N ALA A 66 30.37 -15.74 -11.47
CA ALA A 66 29.21 -14.98 -11.01
C ALA A 66 27.96 -15.35 -11.84
N VAL A 67 26.85 -15.64 -11.16
CA VAL A 67 25.54 -15.90 -11.77
C VAL A 67 24.70 -14.64 -11.70
N ARG A 68 24.08 -14.25 -12.82
CA ARG A 68 23.09 -13.18 -12.86
C ARG A 68 21.71 -13.76 -12.62
N LEU A 69 20.99 -13.21 -11.65
CA LEU A 69 19.65 -13.60 -11.24
C LEU A 69 18.75 -12.37 -11.34
N THR A 70 17.63 -12.49 -12.05
CA THR A 70 16.60 -11.45 -12.09
C THR A 70 15.41 -11.91 -11.24
N LEU A 71 15.15 -11.20 -10.14
CA LEU A 71 14.03 -11.47 -9.25
C LEU A 71 12.88 -10.51 -9.57
N TRP A 72 11.69 -11.06 -9.79
CA TRP A 72 10.47 -10.29 -9.99
C TRP A 72 9.75 -10.09 -8.65
N LEU A 73 9.47 -8.84 -8.30
CA LEU A 73 8.92 -8.44 -7.01
C LEU A 73 7.40 -8.25 -7.05
N ASP A 74 6.78 -8.29 -8.24
CA ASP A 74 5.38 -7.92 -8.46
C ASP A 74 4.40 -8.71 -7.58
N ALA A 75 4.63 -10.01 -7.41
CA ALA A 75 3.79 -10.88 -6.57
C ALA A 75 3.94 -10.60 -5.07
N MET A 76 5.03 -9.96 -4.64
CA MET A 76 5.29 -9.64 -3.23
C MET A 76 4.64 -8.33 -2.80
N LEU A 77 4.38 -7.40 -3.74
CA LEU A 77 3.86 -6.06 -3.41
C LEU A 77 2.49 -6.08 -2.72
N PRO A 78 1.46 -6.79 -3.24
CA PRO A 78 0.13 -6.81 -2.59
C PRO A 78 0.19 -7.44 -1.20
N ARG A 79 0.98 -8.51 -1.06
CA ARG A 79 1.13 -9.21 0.22
C ARG A 79 1.89 -8.37 1.24
N ALA A 80 2.95 -7.69 0.83
CA ALA A 80 3.70 -6.79 1.70
C ALA A 80 2.84 -5.59 2.13
N ALA A 81 2.03 -5.01 1.23
CA ALA A 81 1.08 -3.95 1.58
C ALA A 81 0.07 -4.40 2.62
N SER A 82 -0.55 -5.57 2.42
CA SER A 82 -1.47 -6.15 3.41
C SER A 82 -0.79 -6.34 4.77
N LEU A 83 0.40 -6.95 4.81
CA LEU A 83 1.15 -7.17 6.05
C LEU A 83 1.57 -5.86 6.72
N ALA A 84 2.03 -4.87 5.96
CA ALA A 84 2.43 -3.58 6.49
C ALA A 84 1.25 -2.82 7.13
N LEU A 85 0.04 -2.97 6.59
CA LEU A 85 -1.16 -2.32 7.12
C LEU A 85 -1.73 -3.06 8.33
N THR A 86 -1.88 -4.38 8.25
CA THR A 86 -2.74 -5.15 9.18
C THR A 86 -1.98 -6.03 10.17
N SER A 87 -0.67 -6.26 9.99
CA SER A 87 0.06 -7.22 10.84
C SER A 87 0.08 -6.75 12.31
N PRO A 88 -0.35 -7.61 13.26
CA PRO A 88 -0.21 -7.34 14.68
C PRO A 88 1.22 -7.60 15.19
N ASP A 89 1.98 -8.42 14.46
CA ASP A 89 3.39 -8.67 14.76
C ASP A 89 4.24 -7.52 14.24
N ARG A 90 4.86 -6.78 15.17
CA ARG A 90 5.66 -5.58 14.87
C ARG A 90 6.86 -5.89 13.96
N PRO A 91 7.70 -6.93 14.20
CA PRO A 91 8.78 -7.30 13.28
C PRO A 91 8.31 -7.55 11.84
N SER A 92 7.23 -8.33 11.66
CA SER A 92 6.67 -8.61 10.34
C SER A 92 6.13 -7.36 9.66
N LYS A 93 5.46 -6.48 10.42
CA LYS A 93 4.96 -5.19 9.93
C LYS A 93 6.08 -4.28 9.45
N VAL A 94 7.12 -4.11 10.26
CA VAL A 94 8.28 -3.26 9.93
C VAL A 94 9.05 -3.80 8.72
N ALA A 95 9.29 -5.11 8.65
CA ALA A 95 9.97 -5.72 7.50
C ALA A 95 9.18 -5.54 6.19
N ALA A 96 7.85 -5.69 6.24
CA ALA A 96 6.99 -5.45 5.08
C ALA A 96 6.98 -3.97 4.66
N ALA A 97 6.95 -3.05 5.64
CA ALA A 97 7.03 -1.61 5.43
C ALA A 97 8.36 -1.20 4.78
N GLU A 98 9.48 -1.71 5.27
CA GLU A 98 10.82 -1.46 4.69
C GLU A 98 10.93 -2.00 3.26
N PHE A 99 10.42 -3.22 3.01
CA PHE A 99 10.37 -3.80 1.68
C PHE A 99 9.59 -2.91 0.69
N LEU A 100 8.36 -2.50 1.06
CA LEU A 100 7.54 -1.63 0.20
C LEU A 100 8.23 -0.29 -0.09
N HIS A 101 8.86 0.31 0.92
CA HIS A 101 9.59 1.54 0.76
C HIS A 101 10.78 1.37 -0.19
N ALA A 102 11.58 0.32 -0.02
CA ALA A 102 12.68 0.00 -0.93
C ALA A 102 12.19 -0.27 -2.37
N ALA A 103 11.10 -1.02 -2.53
CA ALA A 103 10.49 -1.28 -3.83
C ALA A 103 9.99 0.01 -4.50
N THR A 104 9.41 0.92 -3.72
CA THR A 104 8.96 2.24 -4.20
C THR A 104 10.13 3.06 -4.73
N LEU A 105 11.22 3.16 -3.95
CA LEU A 105 12.44 3.86 -4.38
C LEU A 105 13.06 3.23 -5.62
N LEU A 106 13.07 1.90 -5.71
CA LEU A 106 13.54 1.16 -6.88
C LEU A 106 12.74 1.55 -8.13
N MET A 107 11.40 1.54 -8.07
CA MET A 107 10.54 1.93 -9.19
C MET A 107 10.74 3.40 -9.59
N VAL A 108 10.81 4.32 -8.63
CA VAL A 108 11.09 5.74 -8.88
C VAL A 108 12.45 5.90 -9.56
N GLY A 109 13.49 5.22 -9.06
CA GLY A 109 14.84 5.26 -9.64
C GLY A 109 14.94 4.61 -11.01
N HIS A 110 14.16 3.57 -11.31
CA HIS A 110 14.05 3.02 -12.67
C HIS A 110 13.40 4.00 -13.63
N ASN A 111 12.30 4.65 -13.22
CA ASN A 111 11.64 5.66 -14.04
C ASN A 111 12.54 6.88 -14.28
N ALA A 112 13.27 7.34 -13.25
CA ALA A 112 14.20 8.47 -13.38
C ALA A 112 15.31 8.20 -14.42
N ARG A 113 15.82 6.96 -14.50
CA ARG A 113 16.83 6.55 -15.48
C ARG A 113 16.27 6.36 -16.89
N ALA A 114 15.00 5.97 -17.00
CA ALA A 114 14.32 5.81 -18.28
C ALA A 114 13.85 7.15 -18.87
N ALA A 115 13.54 8.12 -18.00
CA ALA A 115 13.06 9.46 -18.36
C ALA A 115 14.17 10.42 -18.82
N ALA A 116 15.06 9.95 -19.70
CA ALA A 116 15.90 10.83 -20.52
C ALA A 116 15.30 10.88 -21.93
N PRO A 117 14.33 11.77 -22.25
CA PRO A 117 13.79 11.87 -23.58
C PRO A 117 14.59 12.88 -24.39
N ARG A 118 15.12 12.43 -25.54
CA ARG A 118 15.22 13.29 -26.72
C ARG A 118 13.78 13.69 -27.10
N GLY A 119 13.56 14.97 -27.35
CA GLY A 119 12.26 15.62 -27.40
C GLY A 119 11.13 14.86 -28.11
N GLY A 120 9.95 14.87 -27.48
CA GLY A 120 8.67 14.41 -28.00
C GLY A 120 7.57 14.57 -26.95
N ASP A 121 6.30 14.65 -27.38
CA ASP A 121 5.09 14.84 -26.56
C ASP A 121 4.73 13.58 -25.72
N TYR A 122 5.71 12.98 -25.05
CA TYR A 122 5.55 11.81 -24.18
C TYR A 122 4.89 12.13 -22.83
N ALA A 123 4.49 13.38 -22.60
CA ALA A 123 4.02 13.86 -21.30
C ALA A 123 2.77 13.10 -20.78
N ARG A 124 2.06 12.37 -21.65
CA ARG A 124 0.81 11.67 -21.29
C ARG A 124 0.89 10.15 -21.27
N GLU A 125 1.98 9.53 -21.72
CA GLU A 125 2.05 8.07 -21.70
C GLU A 125 2.33 7.56 -20.27
N PRO A 126 1.51 6.63 -19.75
CA PRO A 126 1.72 6.07 -18.42
C PRO A 126 3.03 5.30 -18.38
N THR A 127 3.75 5.39 -17.25
CA THR A 127 4.96 4.58 -17.10
C THR A 127 4.58 3.11 -16.94
N LYS A 128 5.56 2.23 -17.12
CA LYS A 128 5.34 0.79 -16.92
C LYS A 128 4.90 0.42 -15.49
N PHE A 129 4.98 1.34 -14.53
CA PHE A 129 4.59 1.13 -13.13
C PHE A 129 3.25 1.77 -12.78
N HIS A 130 2.51 2.34 -13.74
CA HIS A 130 1.30 3.11 -13.47
C HIS A 130 0.24 2.36 -12.63
N HIS A 131 -0.07 1.13 -13.02
CA HIS A 131 -1.04 0.30 -12.30
C HIS A 131 -0.59 0.00 -10.87
N ILE A 132 0.72 -0.17 -10.67
CA ILE A 132 1.31 -0.40 -9.35
C ILE A 132 1.21 0.88 -8.51
N TYR A 133 1.56 2.04 -9.05
CA TYR A 133 1.48 3.32 -8.34
C TYR A 133 0.04 3.67 -7.91
N ARG A 134 -0.95 3.42 -8.76
CA ARG A 134 -2.37 3.62 -8.41
C ARG A 134 -2.81 2.85 -7.16
N ARG A 135 -2.25 1.66 -6.92
CA ARG A 135 -2.53 0.86 -5.72
C ARG A 135 -1.61 1.21 -4.56
N LEU A 136 -0.37 1.59 -4.85
CA LEU A 136 0.66 1.86 -3.85
C LEU A 136 0.50 3.22 -3.16
N PHE A 137 0.09 4.28 -3.87
CA PHE A 137 0.00 5.62 -3.26
C PHE A 137 -1.01 5.70 -2.10
N PRO A 138 -2.21 5.10 -2.18
CA PRO A 138 -3.09 5.01 -1.01
C PRO A 138 -2.42 4.28 0.17
N VAL A 139 -1.71 3.17 -0.10
CA VAL A 139 -0.98 2.42 0.94
C VAL A 139 0.11 3.29 1.58
N VAL A 140 0.87 4.06 0.80
CA VAL A 140 1.87 5.00 1.32
C VAL A 140 1.25 6.04 2.25
N ILE A 141 0.10 6.60 1.88
CA ILE A 141 -0.62 7.60 2.67
C ILE A 141 -1.12 6.99 4.00
N GLU A 142 -1.69 5.79 3.97
CA GLU A 142 -2.12 5.07 5.18
C GLU A 142 -0.94 4.78 6.11
N LEU A 143 0.16 4.25 5.56
CA LEU A 143 1.36 3.93 6.34
C LEU A 143 2.05 5.20 6.90
N ALA A 144 1.90 6.34 6.24
CA ALA A 144 2.46 7.61 6.69
C ALA A 144 1.76 8.21 7.93
N VAL A 145 0.59 7.67 8.31
CA VAL A 145 -0.12 8.00 9.55
C VAL A 145 -0.28 6.80 10.48
N ASP A 146 0.50 5.74 10.25
CA ASP A 146 0.40 4.49 11.01
C ASP A 146 0.68 4.72 12.52
N PRO A 147 0.01 3.98 13.43
CA PRO A 147 0.34 4.02 14.84
C PRO A 147 1.79 3.58 15.14
N GLU A 148 2.37 2.66 14.37
CA GLU A 148 3.75 2.20 14.53
C GLU A 148 4.73 3.33 14.11
N PRO A 149 5.57 3.83 15.03
CA PRO A 149 6.39 5.02 14.78
C PRO A 149 7.44 4.84 13.67
N VAL A 150 8.00 3.63 13.51
CA VAL A 150 9.01 3.35 12.47
C VAL A 150 8.36 3.49 11.08
N THR A 151 7.25 2.80 10.87
CA THR A 151 6.45 2.86 9.64
C THR A 151 6.02 4.30 9.35
N ARG A 152 5.45 4.99 10.34
CA ARG A 152 4.98 6.37 10.19
C ARG A 152 6.09 7.32 9.74
N THR A 153 7.26 7.25 10.37
CA THR A 153 8.39 8.14 10.07
C THR A 153 8.91 7.91 8.65
N LEU A 154 9.07 6.64 8.29
CA LEU A 154 9.59 6.20 7.00
C LEU A 154 8.64 6.60 5.86
N PHE A 155 7.34 6.35 5.99
CA PHE A 155 6.37 6.68 4.96
C PHE A 155 5.96 8.15 4.92
N SER A 156 5.97 8.88 6.05
CA SER A 156 5.76 10.34 6.04
C SER A 156 6.85 11.03 5.21
N SER A 157 8.12 10.70 5.46
CA SER A 157 9.24 11.21 4.66
C SER A 157 9.09 10.86 3.19
N LEU A 158 8.80 9.59 2.87
CA LEU A 158 8.59 9.12 1.50
C LEU A 158 7.44 9.86 0.80
N ALA A 159 6.30 10.08 1.46
CA ALA A 159 5.15 10.75 0.87
C ALA A 159 5.48 12.16 0.40
N TYR A 160 6.20 12.95 1.22
CA TYR A 160 6.68 14.28 0.81
C TYR A 160 7.70 14.20 -0.34
N GLN A 161 8.59 13.20 -0.32
CA GLN A 161 9.56 13.00 -1.40
C GLN A 161 8.87 12.66 -2.72
N LEU A 162 7.85 11.79 -2.71
CA LEU A 162 7.06 11.44 -3.88
C LEU A 162 6.27 12.65 -4.39
N ALA A 163 5.61 13.39 -3.50
CA ALA A 163 4.90 14.62 -3.85
C ALA A 163 5.83 15.60 -4.58
N ARG A 164 7.01 15.89 -4.02
CA ARG A 164 8.01 16.76 -4.65
C ARG A 164 8.52 16.20 -5.97
N TRP A 165 8.85 14.91 -6.01
CA TRP A 165 9.41 14.26 -7.19
C TRP A 165 8.43 14.30 -8.38
N PHE A 166 7.19 13.86 -8.17
CA PHE A 166 6.19 13.76 -9.24
C PHE A 166 5.64 15.11 -9.69
N THR A 167 5.65 16.14 -8.84
CA THR A 167 5.20 17.49 -9.22
C THR A 167 6.29 18.33 -9.88
N ARG A 168 7.56 18.13 -9.51
CA ARG A 168 8.71 18.82 -10.12
C ARG A 168 9.17 18.19 -11.43
N ASN A 169 8.81 16.93 -11.71
CA ASN A 169 9.27 16.24 -12.91
C ASN A 169 8.77 16.94 -14.18
N GLN A 170 9.62 17.03 -15.22
CA GLN A 170 9.35 17.83 -16.42
C GLN A 170 8.11 17.38 -17.21
N ALA A 171 7.64 16.14 -16.99
CA ALA A 171 6.36 15.65 -17.48
C ALA A 171 5.23 16.03 -16.51
N ARG A 172 4.88 17.32 -16.48
CA ARG A 172 3.86 17.93 -15.60
C ARG A 172 2.44 17.35 -15.75
N GLU A 173 2.21 16.49 -16.75
CA GLU A 173 0.95 15.76 -17.01
C GLU A 173 1.12 14.22 -16.98
N ALA A 174 2.22 13.71 -16.43
CA ALA A 174 2.43 12.26 -16.37
C ALA A 174 1.29 11.58 -15.60
N ALA A 175 0.82 10.44 -16.12
CA ALA A 175 -0.27 9.66 -15.50
C ALA A 175 -0.01 9.30 -14.02
N GLU A 176 1.25 9.26 -13.61
CA GLU A 176 1.63 9.00 -12.21
C GLU A 176 1.38 10.18 -11.28
N THR A 177 1.57 11.40 -11.77
CA THR A 177 1.25 12.61 -11.01
C THR A 177 -0.25 12.68 -10.78
N VAL A 178 -1.06 12.33 -11.80
CA VAL A 178 -2.52 12.20 -11.66
C VAL A 178 -2.88 11.13 -10.64
N ALA A 179 -2.28 9.94 -10.73
CA ALA A 179 -2.53 8.87 -9.77
C ALA A 179 -2.17 9.25 -8.32
N LEU A 180 -1.12 10.06 -8.12
CA LEU A 180 -0.77 10.57 -6.79
C LEU A 180 -1.79 11.59 -6.29
N LEU A 181 -2.23 12.51 -7.14
CA LEU A 181 -3.26 13.49 -6.79
C LEU A 181 -4.61 12.83 -6.51
N ASP A 182 -4.97 11.79 -7.26
CA ASP A 182 -6.17 10.97 -7.00
C ASP A 182 -6.10 10.35 -5.59
N ALA A 183 -4.96 9.75 -5.22
CA ALA A 183 -4.78 9.17 -3.89
C ALA A 183 -4.85 10.24 -2.77
N ILE A 184 -4.26 11.43 -2.98
CA ILE A 184 -4.33 12.54 -2.02
C ILE A 184 -5.76 13.05 -1.87
N THR A 185 -6.50 13.21 -2.97
CA THR A 185 -7.89 13.69 -2.96
C THR A 185 -8.84 12.68 -2.33
N GLU A 186 -8.65 11.39 -2.56
CA GLU A 186 -9.39 10.32 -1.88
C GLU A 186 -9.08 10.31 -0.38
N GLY A 187 -7.82 10.49 0.01
CA GLY A 187 -7.40 10.63 1.41
C GLY A 187 -8.03 11.83 2.12
N LEU A 188 -8.22 12.96 1.41
CA LEU A 188 -8.93 14.15 1.89
C LEU A 188 -10.43 13.90 2.06
N ALA A 189 -11.08 13.25 1.08
CA ALA A 189 -12.49 12.88 1.17
C ALA A 189 -12.75 11.95 2.38
N GLY A 190 -11.75 11.13 2.74
CA GLY A 190 -11.78 10.27 3.90
C GLY A 190 -12.48 8.95 3.62
N GLY A 191 -12.16 8.30 2.50
CA GLY A 191 -12.66 6.98 2.12
C GLY A 191 -14.18 6.91 1.90
N PRO A 192 -14.70 5.86 1.24
CA PRO A 192 -16.14 5.60 1.17
C PRO A 192 -16.64 5.14 2.54
N THR A 193 -17.00 6.09 3.40
CA THR A 193 -17.76 5.79 4.61
C THR A 193 -19.17 5.38 4.18
N SER A 194 -19.52 4.10 4.26
CA SER A 194 -20.90 3.62 4.15
C SER A 194 -21.82 4.18 5.25
N ASP A 195 -21.24 4.79 6.30
CA ASP A 195 -21.96 5.15 7.50
C ASP A 195 -21.92 6.67 7.73
N ALA A 196 -22.76 7.41 6.98
CA ALA A 196 -22.95 8.85 7.12
C ALA A 196 -23.37 9.30 8.55
N ASN A 197 -23.79 8.36 9.41
CA ASN A 197 -24.31 8.63 10.74
C ASN A 197 -23.24 8.76 11.85
N ASN A 198 -22.02 8.25 11.65
CA ASN A 198 -20.93 8.33 12.66
C ASN A 198 -19.89 9.43 12.37
N ALA A 199 -20.06 10.18 11.28
CA ALA A 199 -19.05 11.10 10.78
C ALA A 199 -18.72 12.26 11.74
N ALA A 200 -19.55 12.60 12.72
CA ALA A 200 -19.30 13.73 13.62
C ALA A 200 -18.32 13.41 14.76
N ALA A 201 -18.25 12.17 15.24
CA ALA A 201 -17.44 11.78 16.40
C ALA A 201 -15.97 11.46 16.04
N GLU A 202 -15.71 10.91 14.85
CA GLU A 202 -14.34 10.60 14.39
C GLU A 202 -13.55 11.83 13.89
N ARG A 203 -14.21 12.98 13.71
CA ARG A 203 -13.63 14.21 13.13
C ARG A 203 -12.57 14.91 14.00
N ALA A 204 -12.45 14.58 15.29
CA ALA A 204 -11.67 15.39 16.23
C ALA A 204 -10.28 14.83 16.60
N SER A 205 -10.02 13.53 16.49
CA SER A 205 -8.73 12.94 16.89
C SER A 205 -8.43 11.54 16.33
N GLY A 206 -9.22 11.04 15.39
CA GLY A 206 -9.05 9.68 14.83
C GLY A 206 -7.93 9.57 13.79
N PRO A 207 -7.54 8.33 13.43
CA PRO A 207 -6.58 8.06 12.34
C PRO A 207 -7.03 8.68 11.00
N THR A 208 -8.34 8.77 10.78
CA THR A 208 -8.94 9.45 9.62
C THR A 208 -8.66 10.95 9.59
N ALA A 209 -8.63 11.62 10.75
CA ALA A 209 -8.28 13.04 10.86
C ALA A 209 -6.79 13.26 10.57
N GLN A 210 -5.92 12.40 11.11
CA GLN A 210 -4.48 12.44 10.83
C GLN A 210 -4.19 12.23 9.33
N ARG A 211 -4.88 11.28 8.70
CA ARG A 211 -4.79 11.04 7.24
C ARG A 211 -5.20 12.27 6.44
N ARG A 212 -6.33 12.90 6.77
CA ARG A 212 -6.80 14.12 6.10
C ARG A 212 -5.83 15.28 6.27
N GLU A 213 -5.29 15.47 7.47
CA GLU A 213 -4.30 16.51 7.73
C GLU A 213 -3.01 16.29 6.93
N LEU A 214 -2.52 15.04 6.87
CA LEU A 214 -1.38 14.68 6.02
C LEU A 214 -1.67 14.98 4.55
N CYS A 215 -2.82 14.54 4.02
CA CYS A 215 -3.18 14.78 2.63
C CYS A 215 -3.31 16.27 2.30
N ALA A 216 -3.83 17.08 3.23
CA ALA A 216 -3.89 18.54 3.06
C ALA A 216 -2.49 19.15 2.96
N LYS A 217 -1.55 18.69 3.80
CA LYS A 217 -0.14 19.11 3.74
C LYS A 217 0.54 18.66 2.45
N LEU A 218 0.29 17.43 1.99
CA LEU A 218 0.83 16.92 0.72
C LEU A 218 0.26 17.67 -0.48
N ALA A 219 -1.02 18.02 -0.48
CA ALA A 219 -1.64 18.84 -1.52
C ALA A 219 -1.01 20.25 -1.58
N ALA A 220 -0.81 20.89 -0.42
CA ALA A 220 -0.11 22.17 -0.34
C ALA A 220 1.34 22.06 -0.84
N GLU A 221 2.04 20.98 -0.51
CA GLU A 221 3.39 20.72 -1.02
C GLU A 221 3.37 20.52 -2.55
N CYS A 222 2.39 19.79 -3.10
CA CYS A 222 2.24 19.63 -4.54
C CYS A 222 2.07 20.98 -5.26
N LEU A 223 1.25 21.88 -4.72
CA LEU A 223 1.06 23.23 -5.27
C LEU A 223 2.32 24.10 -5.20
N LYS A 224 3.11 23.94 -4.12
CA LYS A 224 4.36 24.68 -3.96
C LYS A 224 5.42 24.31 -4.99
N TRP A 225 5.43 23.05 -5.44
CA TRP A 225 6.44 22.50 -6.34
C TRP A 225 5.95 22.29 -7.78
N SER A 226 4.67 22.58 -8.07
CA SER A 226 4.11 22.52 -9.42
C SER A 226 4.55 23.69 -10.28
#